data_AF-A0A7J8Z888-F1
#
_entry.id   AF-A0A7J8Z888-F1
#
_cell.length_a   1.000
_cell.length_b   1.000
_cell.length_c   1.000
_cell.angle_alpha   90.00
_cell.angle_beta   90.00
_cell.angle_gamma   90.00
#
_symmetry.space_group_name_H-M   'P 1'
#
loop_
_entity.id
_entity.type
_entity.pdbx_description
1 polymer ?
#
loop_
_entity_poly.entity_id
_entity_poly.type
_entity_poly.pdbx_seq_one_letter_code
_entity_poly.pdbx_strand_id
1 'polypeptide(L)' 'VIGVFDIFQIEARAIVEGLKLVWSKGFKQVEVDCDNAMLIYTIRNGFASISNIAEV' A
#
# COMPACT_ATOMS: atom_id res chain seq x y z
N VAL A 1 9.72 6.33 19.48
CA VAL A 1 8.37 6.70 19.00
C VAL A 1 8.27 6.19 17.58
N ILE A 2 7.32 5.30 17.30
CA ILE A 2 7.05 4.84 15.93
C ILE A 2 6.20 5.93 15.30
N GLY A 3 6.69 6.58 14.25
CA GLY A 3 5.99 7.65 13.56
C GLY A 3 4.95 7.12 12.58
N VAL A 4 4.07 8.00 12.10
CA VAL A 4 3.06 7.67 11.08
C VAL A 4 3.70 7.07 9.82
N PHE A 5 4.89 7.54 9.44
CA PHE A 5 5.67 6.98 8.34
C PHE A 5 6.12 5.53 8.57
N ASP A 6 6.51 5.20 9.81
CA ASP A 6 6.96 3.86 10.15
C ASP A 6 5.78 2.87 10.11
N ILE A 7 4.61 3.28 10.62
CA ILE A 7 3.37 2.49 10.57
C ILE A 7 2.97 2.21 9.12
N PHE A 8 2.95 3.26 8.29
CA PHE A 8 2.62 3.14 6.86
C PHE A 8 3.55 2.16 6.13
N GLN A 9 4.86 2.21 6.39
CA GLN A 9 5.83 1.31 5.76
C GLN A 9 5.65 -0.15 6.19
N ILE A 10 5.32 -0.38 7.46
CA ILE A 10 5.09 -1.73 7.99
C ILE A 10 3.87 -2.36 7.31
N GLU A 11 2.76 -1.63 7.23
CA GLU A 11 1.53 -2.12 6.61
C GLU A 11 1.66 -2.29 5.10
N ALA A 12 2.31 -1.36 4.41
CA ALA A 12 2.61 -1.49 2.99
C ALA A 12 3.47 -2.75 2.71
N ARG A 13 4.46 -3.01 3.56
CA ARG A 13 5.29 -4.23 3.46
C ARG A 13 4.45 -5.49 3.67
N ALA A 14 3.55 -5.49 4.66
CA ALA A 14 2.67 -6.63 4.93
C ALA A 14 1.80 -6.96 3.72
N ILE A 15 1.22 -5.95 3.06
CA ILE A 15 0.44 -6.13 1.82
C ILE A 15 1.31 -6.75 0.71
N VAL A 16 2.51 -6.22 0.47
CA VAL A 16 3.40 -6.71 -0.59
C VAL A 16 3.81 -8.17 -0.36
N GLU A 17 4.21 -8.53 0.85
CA GLU A 17 4.59 -9.92 1.17
C GLU A 17 3.39 -10.88 1.09
N GLY A 18 2.20 -10.43 1.51
CA GLY A 18 0.96 -11.17 1.31
C GLY A 18 0.65 -11.44 -0.16
N LEU A 19 0.79 -10.41 -1.02
CA LEU A 19 0.57 -10.51 -2.46
C LEU A 19 1.57 -11.46 -3.14
N LYS A 20 2.85 -11.44 -2.73
CA LYS A 20 3.85 -12.41 -3.22
C LYS A 20 3.48 -13.85 -2.84
N LEU A 21 3.02 -14.06 -1.62
CA LEU A 21 2.63 -15.39 -1.12
C LEU A 21 1.42 -15.95 -1.86
N VAL A 22 0.37 -15.16 -2.07
CA VAL A 22 -0.81 -15.62 -2.82
C VAL A 22 -0.49 -15.86 -4.29
N TRP A 23 0.40 -15.04 -4.88
CA TRP A 23 0.88 -15.25 -6.24
C TRP A 23 1.64 -16.57 -6.39
N SER A 24 2.56 -16.88 -5.45
CA SER A 24 3.32 -18.13 -5.47
C SER A 24 2.44 -19.36 -5.26
N LYS A 25 1.31 -19.21 -4.58
CA LYS A 25 0.26 -20.24 -4.44
C LYS A 25 -0.67 -20.35 -5.66
N GLY A 26 -0.50 -19.51 -6.68
CA GLY A 26 -1.25 -19.56 -7.93
C GLY A 26 -2.59 -18.82 -7.92
N PHE A 27 -2.92 -18.07 -6.86
CA PHE A 27 -4.12 -17.24 -6.83
C PHE A 27 -4.03 -16.12 -7.87
N LYS A 28 -5.12 -15.89 -8.59
CA LYS A 28 -5.20 -14.89 -9.67
C LYS A 28 -6.05 -13.67 -9.32
N GLN A 29 -6.86 -13.78 -8.29
CA GLN A 29 -7.71 -12.72 -7.77
C GLN A 29 -7.68 -12.80 -6.25
N VAL A 30 -7.48 -11.65 -5.61
CA VAL A 30 -7.43 -11.53 -4.15
C VAL A 30 -8.11 -10.24 -3.73
N GLU A 31 -8.77 -10.29 -2.58
CA GLU A 31 -9.32 -9.13 -1.90
C GLU A 31 -8.37 -8.74 -0.76
N VAL A 32 -8.06 -7.45 -0.65
CA VAL A 32 -7.22 -6.91 0.41
C VAL A 32 -8.11 -6.05 1.30
N ASP A 33 -8.30 -6.49 2.53
CA ASP A 33 -8.96 -5.73 3.58
C ASP A 33 -7.91 -5.06 4.48
N CYS A 34 -8.00 -3.75 4.65
CA CYS A 34 -7.04 -2.94 5.39
C CYS A 34 -7.76 -1.74 6.01
N ASP A 35 -7.57 -1.54 7.30
CA ASP A 35 -8.12 -0.42 8.08
C ASP A 35 -7.37 0.90 7.83
N ASN A 36 -6.18 0.85 7.23
CA ASN A 36 -5.46 2.05 6.82
C ASN A 36 -6.00 2.59 5.48
N ALA A 37 -7.01 3.45 5.59
CA ALA A 37 -7.64 4.12 4.45
C ALA A 37 -6.64 4.91 3.58
N MET A 38 -5.61 5.52 4.17
CA MET A 38 -4.59 6.30 3.44
C MET A 38 -3.72 5.39 2.56
N LEU A 39 -3.35 4.21 3.07
CA LEU A 39 -2.60 3.21 2.34
C LEU A 39 -3.40 2.66 1.16
N ILE A 40 -4.66 2.29 1.39
CA ILE A 40 -5.56 1.84 0.32
C ILE A 40 -5.75 2.92 -0.74
N TYR A 41 -5.97 4.17 -0.34
CA TYR A 41 -6.08 5.28 -1.28
C TYR A 41 -4.81 5.45 -2.12
N THR A 42 -3.63 5.34 -1.49
CA THR A 42 -2.33 5.47 -2.19
C THR A 42 -2.11 4.35 -3.21
N ILE A 43 -2.43 3.10 -2.84
CA ILE A 43 -2.32 1.94 -3.73
C ILE A 43 -3.30 2.05 -4.91
N ARG A 44 -4.56 2.40 -4.65
CA ARG A 44 -5.61 2.51 -5.68
C ARG A 44 -5.31 3.61 -6.71
N ASN A 45 -4.73 4.73 -6.26
CA ASN A 45 -4.41 5.87 -7.12
C ASN A 45 -2.96 5.84 -7.63
N GLY A 46 -2.21 4.78 -7.37
CA GLY A 46 -0.91 4.51 -7.97
C GLY A 46 0.15 5.58 -7.73
N PHE A 47 0.19 6.21 -6.54
CA PHE A 47 1.09 7.34 -6.24
C PHE A 47 1.01 8.54 -7.20
N ALA A 48 0.05 8.58 -8.13
CA ALA A 48 -0.06 9.61 -9.17
C ALA A 48 -0.31 11.03 -8.59
N SER A 49 -0.70 11.12 -7.31
CA SER A 49 -0.93 12.39 -6.61
C SER A 49 0.31 13.00 -5.94
N ILE A 50 1.49 12.35 -5.96
CA ILE A 50 2.73 12.91 -5.36
C ILE A 50 3.72 13.43 -6.42
N SER A 51 3.33 13.46 -7.69
CA SER A 51 4.15 14.01 -8.79
C SER A 51 3.44 15.16 -9.51
N ASN A 52 3.06 16.19 -8.75
CA ASN A 52 3.10 17.62 -9.14
C ASN A 52 2.26 18.43 -8.14
N ILE A 53 2.94 19.20 -7.30
CA ILE A 53 2.67 20.60 -6.95
C ILE A 53 3.87 21.03 -6.09
N ALA A 54 4.98 21.32 -6.76
CA ALA A 54 5.68 22.56 -6.48
C ALA A 54 5.05 23.56 -7.44
N GLU A 55 3.96 24.19 -7.02
CA GLU A 55 3.51 25.43 -7.64
C GLU A 55 4.25 26.55 -6.90
N VAL A 56 4.86 27.43 -7.71
CA VAL A 56 5.78 28.55 -7.41
C VAL A 56 5.52 29.28 -6.10
#